data_AF-A0A8H4KHT8-F1
#
_entry.id   AF-A0A8H4KHT8-F1
#
_cell.length_a   1.000
_cell.length_b   1.000
_cell.length_c   1.000
_cell.angle_alpha   90.00
_cell.angle_beta   90.00
_cell.angle_gamma   90.00
#
_symmetry.space_group_name_H-M   'P 1'
#
loop_
_entity.id
_entity.type
_entity.pdbx_description
1 polymer ?
#
loop_
_entity_poly.entity_id
_entity_poly.type
_entity_poly.pdbx_seq_one_letter_code
_entity_poly.pdbx_strand_id
1 'polypeptide(L)'
;MDPDDQPSHPGIHLPGDFHFGEVDFRPHPPPQATPDPPLGILASFAGSFAGPGFNTIFRPNSVSPTTTTFTNPVIPAPPAPPNVAVLELNLTTEELTFSAPLGSVPNRGLKEQNDIFLNGVSYLQTVNDVTNTVSGKADGKPTGIHTETGFWLNVPETNNNPKLGNTLVRLGSIPHGTTINAQGSVPNVVKSAPPISPRSITPFTIGNPKDIQIKASQKASDANTARLPQDLSLFIQKGSITQDILDNPAKILTDINSQLKIIETSTFEVQTMSTTEPGGGTANIAFLVGQNATLGPNADAVEMDATFWVETVEAEITITSYQPGAPLFLQPNFKPMKGIATPPMPTFSVTPPEAVTSPKTITVTYTQIQYAQMVFLNFNGLSWPHLSLATLVPTAPIVVPSSAFGDM
;
A
#
# COMPACT_ATOMS: atom_id res chain seq x y z
N MET A 1 -10.75 31.66 0.50
CA MET A 1 -9.81 30.66 -0.02
C MET A 1 -10.14 30.50 -1.48
N ASP A 2 -9.16 30.73 -2.33
CA ASP A 2 -9.30 30.61 -3.78
C ASP A 2 -9.68 29.16 -4.11
N PRO A 3 -10.72 28.88 -4.91
CA PRO A 3 -11.06 27.52 -5.32
C PRO A 3 -9.95 26.83 -6.15
N ASP A 4 -8.94 27.59 -6.61
CA ASP A 4 -7.76 27.09 -7.33
C ASP A 4 -6.60 26.65 -6.43
N ASP A 5 -6.72 26.76 -5.09
CA ASP A 5 -5.68 26.32 -4.14
C ASP A 5 -5.89 24.85 -3.70
N GLN A 6 -6.38 24.00 -4.61
CA GLN A 6 -6.31 22.54 -4.45
C GLN A 6 -4.84 22.14 -4.62
N PRO A 7 -4.21 21.45 -3.65
CA PRO A 7 -2.88 20.91 -3.88
C PRO A 7 -2.94 20.04 -5.13
N SER A 8 -2.08 20.33 -6.11
CA SER A 8 -1.99 19.56 -7.35
C SER A 8 -1.77 18.09 -6.97
N HIS A 9 -2.77 17.25 -7.20
CA HIS A 9 -2.63 15.82 -6.97
C HIS A 9 -1.46 15.28 -7.81
N PRO A 10 -0.63 14.38 -7.27
CA PRO A 10 0.36 13.67 -8.07
C PRO A 10 -0.35 13.01 -9.27
N GLY A 11 0.21 13.19 -10.46
CA GLY A 11 -0.37 12.64 -11.70
C GLY A 11 0.67 11.87 -12.49
N ILE A 12 0.26 10.76 -13.10
CA ILE A 12 1.07 10.05 -14.09
C ILE A 12 0.35 10.13 -15.43
N HIS A 13 0.99 10.79 -16.39
CA HIS A 13 0.43 11.02 -17.71
C HIS A 13 1.37 10.48 -18.77
N LEU A 14 0.85 9.55 -19.58
CA LEU A 14 1.42 9.21 -20.87
C LEU A 14 0.77 10.09 -21.94
N PRO A 15 1.49 10.49 -22.99
CA PRO A 15 0.89 11.12 -24.16
C PRO A 15 -0.25 10.26 -24.73
N GLY A 16 -1.32 10.87 -25.23
CA GLY A 16 -2.49 10.12 -25.74
C GLY A 16 -2.22 9.27 -26.98
N ASP A 17 -1.11 9.52 -27.68
CA ASP A 17 -0.60 8.77 -28.82
C ASP A 17 0.54 7.80 -28.45
N PHE A 18 0.94 7.75 -27.17
CA PHE A 18 1.93 6.81 -26.69
C PHE A 18 1.36 5.39 -26.70
N HIS A 19 2.08 4.50 -27.37
CA HIS A 19 1.76 3.08 -27.38
C HIS A 19 3.06 2.29 -27.42
N PHE A 20 3.04 1.10 -26.81
CA PHE A 20 4.10 0.13 -27.03
C PHE A 20 3.88 -0.54 -28.38
N GLY A 21 4.96 -0.78 -29.12
CA GLY A 21 4.88 -1.39 -30.43
C GLY A 21 6.24 -1.90 -30.89
N GLU A 22 6.20 -2.85 -31.82
CA GLU A 22 7.39 -3.16 -32.59
C GLU A 22 7.68 -2.04 -33.59
N VAL A 23 8.96 -1.85 -33.90
CA VAL A 23 9.34 -0.94 -34.98
C VAL A 23 8.92 -1.60 -36.30
N ASP A 24 7.87 -1.09 -36.93
CA ASP A 24 7.41 -1.56 -38.22
C ASP A 24 8.24 -0.94 -39.35
N PHE A 25 9.12 -1.74 -39.96
CA PHE A 25 9.91 -1.33 -41.12
C PHE A 25 9.18 -1.55 -42.46
N ARG A 26 7.91 -2.01 -42.45
CA ARG A 26 7.16 -2.25 -43.68
C ARG A 26 6.62 -0.93 -44.26
N PRO A 27 6.58 -0.80 -45.60
CA PRO A 27 6.08 0.41 -46.25
C PRO A 27 4.55 0.53 -46.28
N HIS A 28 3.82 -0.31 -45.53
CA HIS A 28 2.35 -0.39 -45.57
C HIS A 28 1.74 0.09 -44.25
N PRO A 29 0.46 0.53 -44.26
CA PRO A 29 -0.22 0.97 -43.04
C PRO A 29 -0.20 -0.12 -41.97
N PRO A 30 -0.10 0.27 -40.69
CA PRO A 30 -0.10 -0.70 -39.60
C PRO A 30 -1.37 -1.57 -39.67
N PRO A 31 -1.26 -2.88 -39.35
CA PRO A 31 -2.42 -3.75 -39.30
C PRO A 31 -3.48 -3.19 -38.33
N GLN A 32 -4.74 -3.60 -38.55
CA GLN A 32 -5.88 -3.20 -37.72
C GLN A 32 -5.57 -3.44 -36.24
N ALA A 33 -5.85 -2.44 -35.39
CA ALA A 33 -5.58 -2.49 -33.96
C ALA A 33 -6.23 -3.74 -33.34
N THR A 34 -5.40 -4.67 -32.87
CA THR A 34 -5.84 -5.76 -32.01
C THR A 34 -6.29 -5.19 -30.67
N PRO A 35 -7.38 -5.70 -30.06
CA PRO A 35 -7.79 -5.27 -28.72
C PRO A 35 -6.65 -5.46 -27.71
N ASP A 36 -6.54 -4.55 -26.75
CA ASP A 36 -5.56 -4.68 -25.68
C ASP A 36 -5.80 -5.93 -24.83
N PRO A 37 -4.74 -6.58 -24.30
CA PRO A 37 -4.87 -7.66 -23.33
C PRO A 37 -5.67 -7.20 -22.09
N PRO A 38 -6.44 -8.08 -21.44
CA PRO A 38 -7.26 -7.69 -20.30
C PRO A 38 -6.38 -7.26 -19.11
N LEU A 39 -6.82 -6.26 -18.35
CA LEU A 39 -6.16 -5.85 -17.08
C LEU A 39 -6.41 -6.82 -15.92
N GLY A 40 -7.48 -7.63 -16.01
CA GLY A 40 -7.95 -8.42 -14.88
C GLY A 40 -8.28 -7.52 -13.68
N ILE A 41 -7.80 -7.89 -12.49
CA ILE A 41 -8.05 -7.12 -11.26
C ILE A 41 -7.45 -5.72 -11.29
N LEU A 42 -6.39 -5.50 -12.08
CA LEU A 42 -5.73 -4.21 -12.22
C LEU A 42 -6.64 -3.14 -12.86
N ALA A 43 -7.79 -3.53 -13.44
CA ALA A 43 -8.82 -2.57 -13.84
C ALA A 43 -9.36 -1.74 -12.66
N SER A 44 -9.21 -2.23 -11.43
CA SER A 44 -9.57 -1.51 -10.20
C SER A 44 -8.52 -0.49 -9.77
N PHE A 45 -7.32 -0.51 -10.36
CA PHE A 45 -6.22 0.40 -10.06
C PHE A 45 -6.27 1.59 -11.03
N ALA A 46 -7.29 2.43 -10.86
CA ALA A 46 -7.55 3.58 -11.71
C ALA A 46 -7.77 4.85 -10.89
N GLY A 47 -7.11 5.94 -11.29
CA GLY A 47 -7.16 7.21 -10.56
C GLY A 47 -6.28 7.19 -9.31
N SER A 48 -6.63 7.99 -8.31
CA SER A 48 -5.88 8.14 -7.07
C SER A 48 -6.68 7.64 -5.87
N PHE A 49 -5.99 6.95 -4.96
CA PHE A 49 -6.51 6.44 -3.71
C PHE A 49 -5.68 7.00 -2.57
N ALA A 50 -6.32 7.43 -1.48
CA ALA A 50 -5.61 7.93 -0.31
C ALA A 50 -6.25 7.45 0.98
N GLY A 51 -5.46 7.45 2.05
CA GLY A 51 -5.96 7.08 3.37
C GLY A 51 -4.88 6.92 4.42
N PRO A 52 -5.26 6.53 5.64
CA PRO A 52 -4.34 6.32 6.74
C PRO A 52 -3.64 4.96 6.62
N GLY A 53 -2.45 4.90 7.21
CA GLY A 53 -1.68 3.67 7.33
C GLY A 53 -0.83 3.63 8.59
N PHE A 54 -0.01 2.59 8.67
CA PHE A 54 0.97 2.41 9.73
C PHE A 54 2.23 1.77 9.16
N ASN A 55 3.36 2.33 9.58
CA ASN A 55 4.68 1.89 9.17
C ASN A 55 5.53 1.55 10.38
N THR A 56 6.24 0.42 10.32
CA THR A 56 7.26 0.05 11.29
C THR A 56 8.55 -0.27 10.58
N ILE A 57 9.67 0.25 11.06
CA ILE A 57 11.00 -0.08 10.52
C ILE A 57 12.03 -0.19 11.65
N PHE A 58 12.85 -1.23 11.60
CA PHE A 58 14.11 -1.25 12.35
C PHE A 58 15.21 -0.65 11.48
N ARG A 59 15.63 0.57 11.81
CA ARG A 59 16.76 1.23 11.15
C ARG A 59 18.07 0.80 11.81
N PRO A 60 19.13 0.51 11.06
CA PRO A 60 20.47 0.42 11.63
C PRO A 60 20.82 1.71 12.37
N ASN A 61 21.52 1.59 13.49
CA ASN A 61 21.98 2.74 14.24
C ASN A 61 23.49 2.94 14.08
N SER A 62 23.94 4.20 14.06
CA SER A 62 25.34 4.56 13.84
C SER A 62 25.95 5.22 15.07
N VAL A 63 27.28 5.19 15.13
CA VAL A 63 28.05 6.07 16.01
C VAL A 63 27.94 7.53 15.57
N SER A 64 28.41 8.44 16.40
CA SER A 64 28.46 9.87 16.06
C SER A 64 29.26 10.13 14.77
N PRO A 65 28.81 11.05 13.90
CA PRO A 65 27.58 11.84 14.02
C PRO A 65 26.33 11.01 13.68
N THR A 66 25.37 10.97 14.60
CA THR A 66 24.03 10.39 14.36
C THR A 66 22.98 11.48 14.48
N THR A 67 21.98 11.43 13.60
CA THR A 67 20.79 12.31 13.67
C THR A 67 19.69 11.71 14.54
N THR A 68 19.83 10.46 14.96
CA THR A 68 18.87 9.80 15.84
C THR A 68 19.14 10.23 17.28
N THR A 69 18.19 10.96 17.87
CA THR A 69 18.24 11.39 19.26
C THR A 69 17.11 10.76 20.06
N PHE A 70 17.37 10.48 21.34
CA PHE A 70 16.39 9.93 22.28
C PHE A 70 16.19 10.92 23.43
N THR A 71 14.93 11.21 23.76
CA THR A 71 14.56 12.07 24.88
C THR A 71 14.94 11.42 26.22
N ASN A 72 14.65 10.12 26.36
CA ASN A 72 15.03 9.32 27.51
C ASN A 72 16.35 8.59 27.23
N PRO A 73 17.28 8.52 28.21
CA PRO A 73 18.50 7.74 28.06
C PRO A 73 18.22 6.27 27.73
N VAL A 74 18.92 5.75 26.72
CA VAL A 74 18.90 4.33 26.33
C VAL A 74 20.18 3.67 26.82
N ILE A 75 20.08 2.55 27.53
CA ILE A 75 21.21 1.87 28.15
C ILE A 75 21.27 0.40 27.68
N PRO A 76 22.41 -0.09 27.15
CA PRO A 76 23.61 0.66 26.75
C PRO A 76 23.33 1.70 25.66
N ALA A 77 24.16 2.75 25.56
CA ALA A 77 24.00 3.76 24.53
C ALA A 77 24.09 3.11 23.12
N PRO A 78 23.16 3.42 22.20
CA PRO A 78 23.27 2.96 20.82
C PRO A 78 24.57 3.45 20.14
N PRO A 79 25.16 2.71 19.20
CA PRO A 79 24.66 1.46 18.61
C PRO A 79 25.18 0.20 19.31
N ALA A 80 25.51 0.23 20.61
CA ALA A 80 26.00 -0.95 21.30
C ALA A 80 24.89 -2.01 21.48
N PRO A 81 25.18 -3.32 21.37
CA PRO A 81 24.21 -4.37 21.65
C PRO A 81 23.54 -4.19 23.02
N PRO A 82 22.21 -4.40 23.12
CA PRO A 82 21.29 -4.85 22.07
C PRO A 82 20.74 -3.72 21.16
N ASN A 83 21.15 -2.47 21.36
CA ASN A 83 20.61 -1.26 20.73
C ASN A 83 21.31 -0.90 19.40
N VAL A 84 21.63 -1.92 18.59
CA VAL A 84 22.24 -1.80 17.25
C VAL A 84 21.25 -1.26 16.20
N ALA A 85 19.96 -1.28 16.50
CA ALA A 85 18.88 -0.81 15.64
C ALA A 85 17.91 0.08 16.43
N VAL A 86 17.19 0.94 15.70
CA VAL A 86 16.13 1.81 16.21
C VAL A 86 14.81 1.34 15.62
N LEU A 87 13.84 1.01 16.46
CA LEU A 87 12.48 0.78 16.01
C LEU A 87 11.78 2.11 15.79
N GLU A 88 11.38 2.41 14.57
CA GLU A 88 10.59 3.59 14.26
C GLU A 88 9.16 3.18 13.91
N LEU A 89 8.21 3.87 14.51
CA LEU A 89 6.77 3.67 14.36
C LEU A 89 6.17 4.95 13.80
N ASN A 90 5.57 4.90 12.62
CA ASN A 90 4.93 6.05 12.00
C ASN A 90 3.46 5.75 11.77
N LEU A 91 2.58 6.60 12.30
CA LEU A 91 1.22 6.74 11.78
C LEU A 91 1.31 7.51 10.47
N THR A 92 0.77 6.97 9.38
CA THR A 92 0.98 7.54 8.05
C THR A 92 -0.30 8.01 7.38
N THR A 93 -0.13 8.94 6.45
CA THR A 93 -1.08 9.18 5.37
C THR A 93 -0.41 8.84 4.05
N GLU A 94 -1.12 8.13 3.20
CA GLU A 94 -0.60 7.60 1.94
C GLU A 94 -1.50 8.00 0.78
N GLU A 95 -0.88 8.20 -0.39
CA GLU A 95 -1.55 8.32 -1.68
C GLU A 95 -0.92 7.36 -2.70
N LEU A 96 -1.76 6.57 -3.36
CA LEU A 96 -1.45 5.72 -4.51
C LEU A 96 -2.18 6.26 -5.73
N THR A 97 -1.42 6.72 -6.73
CA THR A 97 -1.97 7.17 -8.01
C THR A 97 -1.60 6.21 -9.11
N PHE A 98 -2.58 5.88 -9.96
CA PHE A 98 -2.43 5.00 -11.10
C PHE A 98 -2.65 5.74 -12.42
N SER A 99 -1.88 5.40 -13.44
CA SER A 99 -2.08 5.92 -14.80
C SER A 99 -3.28 5.30 -15.49
N ALA A 100 -3.62 5.81 -16.68
CA ALA A 100 -4.38 5.04 -17.65
C ALA A 100 -3.66 3.71 -17.98
N PRO A 101 -4.40 2.70 -18.49
CA PRO A 101 -3.82 1.44 -18.91
C PRO A 101 -2.68 1.62 -19.91
N LEU A 102 -1.65 0.79 -19.80
CA LEU A 102 -0.50 0.79 -20.72
C LEU A 102 -0.86 0.30 -22.13
N GLY A 103 -1.97 -0.44 -22.24
CA GLY A 103 -2.38 -1.11 -23.47
C GLY A 103 -1.55 -2.37 -23.75
N SER A 104 -1.33 -2.67 -25.01
CA SER A 104 -0.61 -3.87 -25.46
C SER A 104 0.92 -3.74 -25.34
N VAL A 105 1.51 -4.25 -24.25
CA VAL A 105 2.97 -4.26 -24.01
C VAL A 105 3.58 -5.57 -24.53
N PRO A 106 4.37 -5.55 -25.63
CA PRO A 106 4.91 -6.76 -26.24
C PRO A 106 6.08 -7.35 -25.44
N ASN A 107 6.11 -8.68 -25.31
CA ASN A 107 7.24 -9.46 -24.81
C ASN A 107 7.53 -10.62 -25.76
N ARG A 108 8.82 -10.92 -25.97
CA ARG A 108 9.26 -11.82 -27.04
C ARG A 108 9.30 -13.27 -26.61
N GLY A 109 8.60 -14.08 -27.38
CA GLY A 109 8.70 -15.53 -27.31
C GLY A 109 9.98 -16.06 -27.95
N LEU A 110 10.32 -17.30 -27.63
CA LEU A 110 11.46 -18.00 -28.23
C LEU A 110 11.03 -19.40 -28.66
N LYS A 111 11.40 -19.78 -29.89
CA LYS A 111 11.08 -21.09 -30.51
C LYS A 111 9.58 -21.35 -30.55
N GLU A 112 9.11 -22.31 -29.75
CA GLU A 112 7.71 -22.77 -29.74
C GLU A 112 6.80 -21.83 -28.96
N GLN A 113 7.36 -20.93 -28.15
CA GLN A 113 6.61 -19.88 -27.48
C GLN A 113 6.45 -18.68 -28.41
N ASN A 114 5.20 -18.32 -28.70
CA ASN A 114 4.86 -17.07 -29.38
C ASN A 114 5.14 -15.87 -28.47
N ASP A 115 5.18 -14.69 -29.08
CA ASP A 115 5.11 -13.43 -28.35
C ASP A 115 3.86 -13.37 -27.48
N ILE A 116 4.00 -12.72 -26.32
CA ILE A 116 2.91 -12.42 -25.41
C ILE A 116 2.75 -10.92 -25.30
N PHE A 117 1.54 -10.48 -24.98
CA PHE A 117 1.23 -9.08 -24.81
C PHE A 117 0.64 -8.90 -23.41
N LEU A 118 1.31 -8.07 -22.61
CA LEU A 118 0.90 -7.75 -21.26
C LEU A 118 0.03 -6.49 -21.32
N ASN A 119 -0.72 -6.25 -20.25
CA ASN A 119 -1.31 -4.94 -19.98
C ASN A 119 -1.09 -4.61 -18.51
N GLY A 120 -1.28 -3.35 -18.13
CA GLY A 120 -1.01 -2.93 -16.77
C GLY A 120 -1.27 -1.45 -16.56
N VAL A 121 -0.83 -0.96 -15.41
CA VAL A 121 -0.87 0.45 -15.05
C VAL A 121 0.47 0.83 -14.41
N SER A 122 0.91 2.07 -14.63
CA SER A 122 1.98 2.63 -13.81
C SER A 122 1.40 3.18 -12.51
N TYR A 123 2.22 3.25 -11.46
CA TYR A 123 1.81 3.84 -10.19
C TYR A 123 2.88 4.74 -9.57
N LEU A 124 2.42 5.64 -8.72
CA LEU A 124 3.22 6.47 -7.82
C LEU A 124 2.60 6.37 -6.42
N GLN A 125 3.41 5.92 -5.48
CA GLN A 125 3.11 5.91 -4.05
C GLN A 125 3.85 7.06 -3.38
N THR A 126 3.16 7.77 -2.50
CA THR A 126 3.78 8.72 -1.57
C THR A 126 3.26 8.46 -0.16
N VAL A 127 4.17 8.47 0.82
CA VAL A 127 3.83 8.22 2.23
C VAL A 127 4.41 9.34 3.07
N ASN A 128 3.55 9.94 3.88
CA ASN A 128 3.91 10.94 4.86
C ASN A 128 3.74 10.39 6.28
N ASP A 129 4.71 10.64 7.14
CA ASP A 129 4.56 10.51 8.58
C ASP A 129 3.69 11.67 9.09
N VAL A 130 2.67 11.32 9.88
CA VAL A 130 1.77 12.25 10.58
C VAL A 130 1.68 11.94 12.07
N THR A 131 2.67 11.22 12.61
CA THR A 131 2.77 10.89 14.03
C THR A 131 2.89 12.16 14.88
N ASN A 132 1.97 12.34 15.82
CA ASN A 132 2.00 13.45 16.76
C ASN A 132 2.20 12.96 18.19
N THR A 133 3.39 13.20 18.74
CA THR A 133 3.74 12.81 20.11
C THR A 133 3.02 13.64 21.18
N VAL A 134 2.47 14.80 20.84
CA VAL A 134 1.72 15.66 21.79
C VAL A 134 0.27 15.21 21.95
N SER A 135 -0.37 14.76 20.86
CA SER A 135 -1.76 14.30 20.89
C SER A 135 -1.89 12.78 21.07
N GLY A 136 -0.85 12.02 20.70
CA GLY A 136 -0.87 10.57 20.55
C GLY A 136 -1.70 10.11 19.35
N LYS A 137 -1.83 10.92 18.28
CA LYS A 137 -2.68 10.63 17.11
C LYS A 137 -1.93 10.87 15.79
N ALA A 138 -2.60 10.52 14.69
CA ALA A 138 -2.19 10.77 13.31
C ALA A 138 -2.59 12.20 12.85
N ASP A 139 -2.26 13.22 13.64
CA ASP A 139 -2.60 14.64 13.38
C ASP A 139 -1.36 15.54 13.42
N GLY A 140 -0.18 14.96 13.19
CA GLY A 140 1.09 15.66 13.09
C GLY A 140 1.23 16.38 11.76
N LYS A 141 2.21 17.29 11.67
CA LYS A 141 2.55 17.93 10.41
C LYS A 141 3.12 16.87 9.44
N PRO A 142 2.55 16.70 8.22
CA PRO A 142 3.04 15.72 7.26
C PRO A 142 4.53 15.90 6.96
N THR A 143 5.28 14.79 7.01
CA THR A 143 6.69 14.71 6.61
C THR A 143 6.86 13.54 5.66
N GLY A 144 7.33 13.78 4.44
CA GLY A 144 7.56 12.70 3.47
C GLY A 144 8.63 11.72 3.95
N ILE A 145 8.26 10.44 4.03
CA ILE A 145 9.17 9.36 4.48
C ILE A 145 9.41 8.29 3.40
N HIS A 146 8.53 8.24 2.39
CA HIS A 146 8.64 7.27 1.31
C HIS A 146 8.00 7.79 0.03
N THR A 147 8.62 7.44 -1.10
CA THR A 147 7.99 7.49 -2.41
C THR A 147 8.46 6.30 -3.22
N GLU A 148 7.58 5.73 -4.03
CA GLU A 148 7.90 4.60 -4.89
C GLU A 148 7.15 4.77 -6.21
N THR A 149 7.77 4.38 -7.32
CA THR A 149 7.10 4.34 -8.61
C THR A 149 7.42 3.03 -9.33
N GLY A 150 6.51 2.61 -10.20
CA GLY A 150 6.74 1.47 -11.06
C GLY A 150 5.48 1.04 -11.79
N PHE A 151 5.32 -0.27 -11.98
CA PHE A 151 4.24 -0.85 -12.77
C PHE A 151 3.58 -2.01 -12.05
N TRP A 152 2.26 -2.09 -12.22
CA TRP A 152 1.50 -3.32 -12.07
C TRP A 152 1.21 -3.89 -13.45
N LEU A 153 1.51 -5.16 -13.67
CA LEU A 153 1.31 -5.84 -14.95
C LEU A 153 0.48 -7.10 -14.75
N ASN A 154 -0.48 -7.32 -15.64
CA ASN A 154 -1.16 -8.60 -15.82
C ASN A 154 -0.47 -9.35 -16.95
N VAL A 155 0.20 -10.44 -16.61
CA VAL A 155 0.90 -11.31 -17.56
C VAL A 155 -0.05 -12.43 -17.98
N PRO A 156 -0.32 -12.60 -19.28
CA PRO A 156 -1.20 -13.67 -19.75
C PRO A 156 -0.58 -15.05 -19.52
N GLU A 157 -1.41 -16.08 -19.51
CA GLU A 157 -0.98 -17.48 -19.51
C GLU A 157 0.06 -17.77 -20.59
N THR A 158 1.04 -18.60 -20.23
CA THR A 158 2.07 -19.14 -21.11
C THR A 158 1.99 -20.66 -21.11
N ASN A 159 2.11 -21.27 -22.29
CA ASN A 159 1.87 -22.71 -22.47
C ASN A 159 3.15 -23.55 -22.57
N ASN A 160 4.33 -22.93 -22.72
CA ASN A 160 5.57 -23.62 -23.06
C ASN A 160 6.67 -23.39 -22.01
N ASN A 161 7.26 -22.18 -21.96
CA ASN A 161 8.37 -21.89 -21.06
C ASN A 161 8.35 -20.44 -20.54
N PRO A 162 7.98 -20.20 -19.26
CA PRO A 162 7.40 -21.19 -18.35
C PRO A 162 6.02 -21.65 -18.85
N LYS A 163 5.54 -22.79 -18.35
CA LYS A 163 4.12 -23.16 -18.46
C LYS A 163 3.42 -22.70 -17.19
N LEU A 164 2.75 -21.55 -17.26
CA LEU A 164 2.20 -20.87 -16.09
C LEU A 164 0.90 -20.17 -16.48
N GLY A 165 -0.09 -20.20 -15.58
CA GLY A 165 -1.31 -19.42 -15.73
C GLY A 165 -1.06 -17.91 -15.70
N ASN A 166 -2.13 -17.13 -15.77
CA ASN A 166 -2.02 -15.68 -15.59
C ASN A 166 -1.35 -15.33 -14.25
N THR A 167 -0.48 -14.32 -14.29
CA THR A 167 0.21 -13.81 -13.11
C THR A 167 0.13 -12.29 -13.03
N LEU A 168 0.25 -11.78 -11.81
CA LEU A 168 0.40 -10.36 -11.52
C LEU A 168 1.86 -10.07 -11.21
N VAL A 169 2.38 -8.98 -11.74
CA VAL A 169 3.75 -8.51 -11.50
C VAL A 169 3.71 -7.08 -10.98
N ARG A 170 4.42 -6.82 -9.89
CA ARG A 170 4.73 -5.48 -9.37
C ARG A 170 6.21 -5.20 -9.58
N LEU A 171 6.48 -4.20 -10.40
CA LEU A 171 7.81 -3.60 -10.55
C LEU A 171 7.83 -2.32 -9.71
N GLY A 172 8.89 -2.08 -8.95
CA GLY A 172 9.01 -0.91 -8.08
C GLY A 172 10.43 -0.38 -8.00
N SER A 173 10.57 0.94 -7.97
CA SER A 173 11.83 1.65 -7.73
C SER A 173 11.67 2.60 -6.56
N ILE A 174 12.54 2.43 -5.57
CA ILE A 174 12.47 3.09 -4.27
C ILE A 174 13.75 3.93 -4.11
N PRO A 175 13.65 5.25 -3.85
CA PRO A 175 14.81 6.15 -3.75
C PRO A 175 15.65 5.91 -2.49
N HIS A 176 15.25 4.96 -1.64
CA HIS A 176 16.09 4.38 -0.60
C HIS A 176 17.22 3.48 -1.15
N GLY A 177 17.25 3.26 -2.47
CA GLY A 177 18.31 2.53 -3.16
C GLY A 177 17.97 1.08 -3.49
N THR A 178 16.69 0.75 -3.60
CA THR A 178 16.20 -0.61 -3.86
C THR A 178 15.23 -0.60 -5.04
N THR A 179 15.29 -1.65 -5.87
CA THR A 179 14.24 -1.97 -6.85
C THR A 179 13.73 -3.38 -6.63
N ILE A 180 12.45 -3.60 -6.93
CA ILE A 180 11.78 -4.90 -6.76
C ILE A 180 11.18 -5.38 -8.08
N ASN A 181 11.18 -6.70 -8.25
CA ASN A 181 10.33 -7.43 -9.16
C ASN A 181 9.60 -8.49 -8.34
N ALA A 182 8.33 -8.23 -8.03
CA ALA A 182 7.49 -9.14 -7.27
C ALA A 182 6.43 -9.75 -8.18
N GLN A 183 6.18 -11.05 -8.02
CA GLN A 183 5.26 -11.80 -8.86
C GLN A 183 4.27 -12.58 -8.00
N GLY A 184 3.10 -12.87 -8.56
CA GLY A 184 2.10 -13.64 -7.87
C GLY A 184 0.96 -14.10 -8.75
N SER A 185 0.09 -14.93 -8.19
CA SER A 185 -1.07 -15.47 -8.88
C SER A 185 -2.22 -14.45 -9.00
N VAL A 186 -3.17 -14.75 -9.89
CA VAL A 186 -4.45 -14.03 -10.00
C VAL A 186 -5.25 -14.08 -8.70
N PRO A 187 -6.16 -13.10 -8.45
CA PRO A 187 -6.83 -13.00 -7.16
C PRO A 187 -7.81 -14.15 -6.89
N ASN A 188 -7.96 -14.45 -5.60
CA ASN A 188 -9.08 -15.21 -5.08
C ASN A 188 -10.21 -14.25 -4.63
N VAL A 189 -11.46 -14.58 -4.94
CA VAL A 189 -12.62 -13.73 -4.64
C VAL A 189 -13.49 -14.37 -3.56
N VAL A 190 -13.82 -13.60 -2.53
CA VAL A 190 -14.74 -13.99 -1.46
C VAL A 190 -15.87 -12.96 -1.31
N LYS A 191 -17.07 -13.42 -0.93
CA LYS A 191 -18.26 -12.56 -0.72
C LYS A 191 -18.37 -12.06 0.72
N SER A 192 -17.29 -11.51 1.23
CA SER A 192 -17.17 -11.01 2.61
C SER A 192 -15.91 -10.16 2.77
N ALA A 193 -15.71 -9.59 3.97
CA ALA A 193 -14.40 -9.14 4.41
C ALA A 193 -13.37 -10.28 4.33
N PRO A 194 -12.09 -9.98 4.02
CA PRO A 194 -11.05 -11.00 3.92
C PRO A 194 -10.58 -11.45 5.30
N PRO A 195 -10.14 -12.71 5.46
CA PRO A 195 -9.29 -13.07 6.58
C PRO A 195 -7.93 -12.37 6.42
N ILE A 196 -7.45 -11.71 7.49
CA ILE A 196 -6.13 -11.10 7.54
C ILE A 196 -5.32 -11.79 8.65
N SER A 197 -4.26 -12.48 8.25
CA SER A 197 -3.37 -13.18 9.18
C SER A 197 -2.52 -12.20 9.99
N PRO A 198 -2.18 -12.52 11.25
CA PRO A 198 -1.24 -11.72 12.02
C PRO A 198 0.12 -11.59 11.32
N ARG A 199 0.72 -10.40 11.38
CA ARG A 199 2.06 -10.12 10.86
C ARG A 199 2.93 -9.60 12.00
N SER A 200 3.99 -10.33 12.36
CA SER A 200 4.91 -9.89 13.42
C SER A 200 6.05 -9.05 12.83
N ILE A 201 6.49 -8.06 13.60
CA ILE A 201 7.67 -7.24 13.27
C ILE A 201 8.95 -7.73 13.99
N THR A 202 8.90 -8.87 14.67
CA THR A 202 10.01 -9.33 15.49
C THR A 202 11.14 -9.87 14.62
N PRO A 203 12.38 -9.39 14.77
CA PRO A 203 13.51 -9.85 13.98
C PRO A 203 13.89 -11.29 14.33
N PHE A 204 14.62 -11.93 13.44
CA PHE A 204 15.09 -13.31 13.59
C PHE A 204 16.48 -13.49 13.00
N THR A 205 17.16 -14.58 13.36
CA THR A 205 18.49 -14.90 12.81
C THR A 205 18.41 -15.18 11.31
N ILE A 206 19.29 -14.57 10.51
CA ILE A 206 19.29 -14.75 9.04
C ILE A 206 19.32 -16.26 8.69
N GLY A 207 18.40 -16.67 7.81
CA GLY A 207 18.26 -18.07 7.39
C GLY A 207 17.58 -19.00 8.41
N ASN A 208 17.17 -18.48 9.58
CA ASN A 208 16.42 -19.24 10.58
C ASN A 208 15.24 -18.42 11.16
N PRO A 209 14.11 -18.33 10.44
CA PRO A 209 12.91 -17.59 10.87
C PRO A 209 12.30 -18.03 12.20
N LYS A 210 12.67 -19.22 12.71
CA LYS A 210 12.18 -19.73 14.00
C LYS A 210 12.99 -19.22 15.18
N ASP A 211 14.20 -18.72 14.95
CA ASP A 211 15.07 -18.15 15.99
C ASP A 211 14.78 -16.65 16.16
N ILE A 212 13.63 -16.38 16.77
CA ILE A 212 13.07 -15.05 17.00
C ILE A 212 13.89 -14.30 18.07
N GLN A 213 14.14 -13.01 17.82
CA GLN A 213 14.98 -12.13 18.62
C GLN A 213 14.20 -10.94 19.17
N ILE A 214 13.39 -11.17 20.20
CA ILE A 214 12.54 -10.12 20.83
C ILE A 214 13.41 -8.93 21.29
N LYS A 215 12.98 -7.71 20.95
CA LYS A 215 13.65 -6.47 21.35
C LYS A 215 12.87 -5.73 22.43
N ALA A 216 13.58 -5.10 23.37
CA ALA A 216 12.96 -4.27 24.40
C ALA A 216 12.12 -3.12 23.78
N SER A 217 12.55 -2.58 22.64
CA SER A 217 11.80 -1.58 21.87
C SER A 217 10.42 -2.06 21.39
N GLN A 218 10.13 -3.36 21.41
CA GLN A 218 8.81 -3.90 21.09
C GLN A 218 7.86 -3.97 22.30
N LYS A 219 8.30 -3.53 23.49
CA LYS A 219 7.44 -3.38 24.66
C LYS A 219 6.90 -1.96 24.72
N ALA A 220 5.60 -1.78 24.45
CA ALA A 220 4.98 -0.46 24.29
C ALA A 220 5.05 0.39 25.57
N SER A 221 5.00 -0.24 26.74
CA SER A 221 5.10 0.44 28.04
C SER A 221 6.52 0.85 28.45
N ASP A 222 7.55 0.41 27.73
CA ASP A 222 8.94 0.77 28.02
C ASP A 222 9.36 2.01 27.23
N ALA A 223 9.47 3.15 27.93
CA ALA A 223 9.83 4.44 27.35
C ALA A 223 11.34 4.66 27.23
N ASN A 224 12.18 3.74 27.70
CA ASN A 224 13.65 3.92 27.76
C ASN A 224 14.37 2.99 26.77
N THR A 225 13.79 2.85 25.58
CA THR A 225 14.27 1.95 24.53
C THR A 225 14.73 2.73 23.30
N ALA A 226 15.51 2.08 22.42
CA ALA A 226 15.83 2.60 21.10
C ALA A 226 14.60 2.50 20.17
N ARG A 227 13.54 3.24 20.51
CA ARG A 227 12.31 3.35 19.73
C ARG A 227 11.95 4.82 19.51
N LEU A 228 11.39 5.15 18.36
CA LEU A 228 10.79 6.45 18.08
C LEU A 228 9.33 6.25 17.62
N PRO A 229 8.34 6.89 18.29
CA PRO A 229 8.44 7.60 19.56
C PRO A 229 8.82 6.70 20.76
N GLN A 230 9.53 7.26 21.74
CA GLN A 230 9.92 6.54 22.95
C GLN A 230 8.73 6.31 23.90
N ASP A 231 8.06 7.38 24.32
CA ASP A 231 6.90 7.29 25.21
C ASP A 231 5.61 7.09 24.41
N LEU A 232 5.00 5.92 24.55
CA LEU A 232 3.75 5.57 23.88
C LEU A 232 2.51 5.79 24.77
N SER A 233 2.64 6.36 25.97
CA SER A 233 1.53 6.46 26.95
C SER A 233 0.30 7.16 26.36
N LEU A 234 0.48 8.27 25.64
CA LEU A 234 -0.62 8.97 24.97
C LEU A 234 -1.20 8.15 23.80
N PHE A 235 -0.35 7.49 23.02
CA PHE A 235 -0.78 6.65 21.90
C PHE A 235 -1.62 5.47 22.38
N ILE A 236 -1.19 4.82 23.47
CA ILE A 236 -1.95 3.75 24.14
C ILE A 236 -3.29 4.27 24.63
N GLN A 237 -3.33 5.45 25.27
CA GLN A 237 -4.58 6.07 25.71
C GLN A 237 -5.53 6.37 24.55
N LYS A 238 -5.01 6.76 23.38
CA LYS A 238 -5.82 7.04 22.18
C LYS A 238 -6.15 5.80 21.36
N GLY A 239 -5.47 4.67 21.60
CA GLY A 239 -5.61 3.44 20.81
C GLY A 239 -4.90 3.49 19.45
N SER A 240 -4.01 4.46 19.22
CA SER A 240 -3.33 4.65 17.93
C SER A 240 -2.09 3.79 17.77
N ILE A 241 -1.35 3.54 18.86
CA ILE A 241 -0.24 2.59 18.95
C ILE A 241 -0.35 1.90 20.31
N THR A 242 -0.76 0.63 20.30
CA THR A 242 -0.93 -0.21 21.50
C THR A 242 0.05 -1.39 21.47
N GLN A 243 0.15 -2.15 22.56
CA GLN A 243 0.93 -3.40 22.55
C GLN A 243 0.40 -4.38 21.50
N ASP A 244 -0.92 -4.54 21.38
CA ASP A 244 -1.54 -5.45 20.39
C ASP A 244 -1.20 -5.04 18.95
N ILE A 245 -1.19 -3.73 18.66
CA ILE A 245 -0.77 -3.21 17.35
C ILE A 245 0.72 -3.44 17.14
N LEU A 246 1.56 -3.31 18.18
CA LEU A 246 3.00 -3.51 18.06
C LEU A 246 3.38 -4.98 17.85
N ASP A 247 2.64 -5.90 18.49
CA ASP A 247 2.81 -7.35 18.33
C ASP A 247 2.29 -7.83 16.96
N ASN A 248 1.21 -7.21 16.49
CA ASN A 248 0.58 -7.50 15.20
C ASN A 248 -0.01 -6.24 14.55
N PRO A 249 0.77 -5.51 13.73
CA PRO A 249 0.27 -4.32 13.05
C PRO A 249 -0.95 -4.58 12.16
N ALA A 250 -1.08 -5.78 11.58
CA ALA A 250 -2.23 -6.14 10.73
C ALA A 250 -3.58 -6.05 11.47
N LYS A 251 -3.57 -5.99 12.80
CA LYS A 251 -4.75 -5.67 13.62
C LYS A 251 -5.44 -4.39 13.16
N ILE A 252 -4.70 -3.37 12.72
CA ILE A 252 -5.27 -2.10 12.26
C ILE A 252 -6.26 -2.32 11.10
N LEU A 253 -5.91 -3.19 10.14
CA LEU A 253 -6.78 -3.51 9.01
C LEU A 253 -8.02 -4.27 9.47
N THR A 254 -7.87 -5.28 10.34
CA THR A 254 -9.02 -6.03 10.86
C THR A 254 -9.97 -5.16 11.71
N ASP A 255 -9.40 -4.21 12.44
CA ASP A 255 -10.12 -3.23 13.25
C ASP A 255 -10.94 -2.28 12.38
N ILE A 256 -10.36 -1.82 11.27
CA ILE A 256 -11.07 -1.04 10.25
C ILE A 256 -12.20 -1.89 9.62
N ASN A 257 -11.90 -3.12 9.21
CA ASN A 257 -12.87 -3.99 8.53
C ASN A 257 -14.06 -4.34 9.42
N SER A 258 -13.87 -4.39 10.74
CA SER A 258 -14.95 -4.63 11.71
C SER A 258 -16.04 -3.55 11.73
N GLN A 259 -15.78 -2.37 11.13
CA GLN A 259 -16.71 -1.23 11.12
C GLN A 259 -17.32 -0.99 9.73
N LEU A 260 -16.96 -1.82 8.74
CA LEU A 260 -17.38 -1.68 7.35
C LEU A 260 -18.26 -2.88 6.93
N LYS A 261 -19.18 -2.63 6.01
CA LYS A 261 -19.93 -3.71 5.34
C LYS A 261 -19.22 -4.08 4.03
N ILE A 262 -18.16 -4.86 4.14
CA ILE A 262 -17.43 -5.40 2.98
C ILE A 262 -18.23 -6.58 2.41
N ILE A 263 -18.73 -6.42 1.18
CA ILE A 263 -19.62 -7.41 0.53
C ILE A 263 -18.86 -8.31 -0.45
N GLU A 264 -17.67 -7.90 -0.88
CA GLU A 264 -16.80 -8.68 -1.75
C GLU A 264 -15.34 -8.25 -1.55
N THR A 265 -14.42 -9.21 -1.59
CA THR A 265 -12.98 -8.96 -1.59
C THR A 265 -12.29 -9.81 -2.65
N SER A 266 -11.47 -9.17 -3.47
CA SER A 266 -10.49 -9.81 -4.33
C SER A 266 -9.11 -9.72 -3.68
N THR A 267 -8.54 -10.86 -3.31
CA THR A 267 -7.24 -10.95 -2.62
C THR A 267 -6.18 -11.50 -3.55
N PHE A 268 -5.04 -10.83 -3.65
CA PHE A 268 -3.86 -11.37 -4.32
C PHE A 268 -2.59 -11.01 -3.54
N GLU A 269 -1.54 -11.79 -3.75
CA GLU A 269 -0.24 -11.62 -3.12
C GLU A 269 0.83 -11.57 -4.19
N VAL A 270 1.83 -10.71 -4.01
CA VAL A 270 3.04 -10.68 -4.84
C VAL A 270 4.28 -10.77 -3.95
N GLN A 271 5.28 -11.51 -4.43
CA GLN A 271 6.51 -11.78 -3.69
C GLN A 271 7.73 -11.64 -4.61
N THR A 272 8.83 -11.13 -4.09
CA THR A 272 10.10 -11.07 -4.83
C THR A 272 10.82 -12.42 -4.89
N MET A 273 10.45 -13.36 -4.02
CA MET A 273 11.05 -14.69 -3.91
C MET A 273 9.98 -15.78 -4.00
N SER A 274 9.26 -15.83 -5.13
CA SER A 274 8.26 -16.87 -5.34
C SER A 274 8.88 -18.25 -5.58
N THR A 275 8.26 -19.29 -5.02
CA THR A 275 8.59 -20.69 -5.31
C THR A 275 7.72 -21.28 -6.42
N THR A 276 6.63 -20.61 -6.79
CA THR A 276 5.65 -21.06 -7.79
C THR A 276 5.82 -20.36 -9.14
N GLU A 277 6.16 -19.08 -9.14
CA GLU A 277 6.38 -18.26 -10.33
C GLU A 277 7.89 -17.99 -10.50
N PRO A 278 8.57 -18.54 -11.52
CA PRO A 278 9.99 -18.32 -11.72
C PRO A 278 10.30 -16.85 -12.02
N GLY A 279 11.44 -16.36 -11.53
CA GLY A 279 11.87 -14.96 -11.68
C GLY A 279 11.66 -14.16 -10.39
N GLY A 280 11.60 -12.83 -10.53
CA GLY A 280 11.50 -11.91 -9.39
C GLY A 280 12.85 -11.54 -8.78
N GLY A 281 12.81 -10.74 -7.72
CA GLY A 281 13.96 -10.44 -6.87
C GLY A 281 13.97 -9.00 -6.37
N THR A 282 14.97 -8.72 -5.53
CA THR A 282 15.35 -7.38 -5.12
C THR A 282 16.71 -7.03 -5.73
N ALA A 283 16.97 -5.74 -5.96
CA ALA A 283 18.29 -5.24 -6.28
C ALA A 283 18.57 -3.98 -5.46
N ASN A 284 19.76 -3.93 -4.86
CA ASN A 284 20.15 -2.90 -3.91
C ASN A 284 21.39 -2.15 -4.39
N ILE A 285 21.50 -0.87 -4.04
CA ILE A 285 22.73 -0.10 -4.23
C ILE A 285 23.85 -0.61 -3.30
N ALA A 286 25.10 -0.33 -3.66
CA ALA A 286 26.28 -0.80 -2.92
C ALA A 286 26.28 -0.39 -1.43
N PHE A 287 25.70 0.77 -1.09
CA PHE A 287 25.62 1.21 0.30
C PHE A 287 24.80 0.22 1.16
N LEU A 288 23.70 -0.31 0.65
CA LEU A 288 22.84 -1.23 1.40
C LEU A 288 23.49 -2.60 1.57
N VAL A 289 24.05 -3.14 0.48
CA VAL A 289 24.68 -4.47 0.42
C VAL A 289 25.97 -4.55 1.24
N GLY A 290 26.68 -3.43 1.37
CA GLY A 290 28.01 -3.41 1.99
C GLY A 290 29.10 -3.98 1.09
N GLN A 291 30.35 -3.91 1.55
CA GLN A 291 31.51 -4.22 0.72
C GLN A 291 31.73 -5.73 0.49
N ASN A 292 31.47 -6.54 1.50
CA ASN A 292 31.66 -7.99 1.47
C ASN A 292 30.98 -8.67 2.68
N ALA A 293 30.88 -9.99 2.64
CA ALA A 293 30.23 -10.79 3.68
C ALA A 293 30.88 -10.67 5.07
N THR A 294 32.17 -10.34 5.16
CA THR A 294 32.87 -10.19 6.46
C THR A 294 32.45 -8.91 7.19
N LEU A 295 32.25 -7.81 6.46
CA LEU A 295 31.77 -6.55 7.04
C LEU A 295 30.25 -6.51 7.17
N GLY A 296 29.55 -7.31 6.37
CA GLY A 296 28.10 -7.38 6.35
C GLY A 296 27.46 -6.15 5.68
N PRO A 297 26.13 -6.21 5.47
CA PRO A 297 25.36 -5.13 4.89
C PRO A 297 25.03 -4.03 5.90
N ASN A 298 24.76 -2.83 5.39
CA ASN A 298 24.17 -1.76 6.20
C ASN A 298 22.67 -2.00 6.41
N ALA A 299 21.94 -2.37 5.37
CA ALA A 299 20.50 -2.71 5.41
C ALA A 299 20.07 -3.35 4.09
N ASP A 300 20.50 -4.58 3.83
CA ASP A 300 20.25 -5.26 2.56
C ASP A 300 18.80 -5.76 2.48
N ALA A 301 17.98 -5.21 1.57
CA ALA A 301 16.61 -5.67 1.36
C ALA A 301 16.62 -6.97 0.55
N VAL A 302 16.36 -8.10 1.21
CA VAL A 302 16.55 -9.43 0.61
C VAL A 302 15.27 -10.05 0.07
N GLU A 303 14.12 -9.63 0.61
CA GLU A 303 12.83 -10.21 0.26
C GLU A 303 11.72 -9.21 0.58
N MET A 304 10.67 -9.22 -0.25
CA MET A 304 9.44 -8.51 -0.01
C MET A 304 8.24 -9.40 -0.39
N ASP A 305 7.22 -9.43 0.48
CA ASP A 305 5.87 -9.89 0.16
C ASP A 305 4.86 -8.77 0.39
N ALA A 306 3.82 -8.73 -0.44
CA ALA A 306 2.70 -7.82 -0.26
C ALA A 306 1.38 -8.51 -0.60
N THR A 307 0.44 -8.46 0.33
CA THR A 307 -0.96 -8.86 0.10
C THR A 307 -1.80 -7.62 -0.17
N PHE A 308 -2.59 -7.66 -1.24
CA PHE A 308 -3.57 -6.63 -1.57
C PHE A 308 -4.98 -7.20 -1.46
N TRP A 309 -5.88 -6.38 -0.93
CA TRP A 309 -7.32 -6.64 -0.86
C TRP A 309 -8.03 -5.50 -1.58
N VAL A 310 -8.66 -5.83 -2.70
CA VAL A 310 -9.53 -4.91 -3.43
C VAL A 310 -10.97 -5.24 -3.05
N GLU A 311 -11.61 -4.33 -2.34
CA GLU A 311 -12.86 -4.58 -1.62
C GLU A 311 -13.99 -3.74 -2.21
N THR A 312 -15.17 -4.34 -2.32
CA THR A 312 -16.42 -3.59 -2.51
C THR A 312 -17.06 -3.38 -1.16
N VAL A 313 -17.17 -2.12 -0.76
CA VAL A 313 -17.79 -1.72 0.52
C VAL A 313 -19.16 -1.13 0.24
N GLU A 314 -20.17 -1.63 0.96
CA GLU A 314 -21.50 -1.05 0.97
C GLU A 314 -21.61 -0.03 2.12
N ALA A 315 -22.20 1.12 1.83
CA ALA A 315 -22.44 2.18 2.79
C ALA A 315 -23.79 2.87 2.55
N GLU A 316 -24.23 3.64 3.52
CA GLU A 316 -25.39 4.52 3.40
C GLU A 316 -24.96 5.97 3.38
N ILE A 317 -25.61 6.81 2.57
CA ILE A 317 -25.48 8.26 2.61
C ILE A 317 -26.85 8.90 2.79
N THR A 318 -26.92 10.00 3.54
CA THR A 318 -28.17 10.74 3.78
C THR A 318 -28.19 12.08 3.07
N ILE A 319 -29.17 12.26 2.19
CA ILE A 319 -29.49 13.52 1.53
C ILE A 319 -30.52 14.24 2.42
N THR A 320 -30.12 15.30 3.11
CA THR A 320 -31.04 16.04 4.01
C THR A 320 -32.07 16.86 3.26
N SER A 321 -31.64 17.51 2.18
CA SER A 321 -32.47 18.30 1.28
C SER A 321 -31.74 18.53 -0.04
N TYR A 322 -32.47 18.62 -1.15
CA TYR A 322 -31.90 18.88 -2.47
C TYR A 322 -32.86 19.68 -3.33
N GLN A 323 -32.33 20.61 -4.12
CA GLN A 323 -33.04 21.28 -5.21
C GLN A 323 -32.28 20.99 -6.51
N PRO A 324 -32.97 20.62 -7.61
CA PRO A 324 -32.32 20.28 -8.87
C PRO A 324 -31.32 21.34 -9.34
N GLY A 325 -30.11 20.89 -9.69
CA GLY A 325 -29.01 21.75 -10.10
C GLY A 325 -27.65 21.11 -9.86
N ALA A 326 -26.81 21.78 -9.07
CA ALA A 326 -25.46 21.31 -8.77
C ALA A 326 -25.46 20.00 -7.96
N PRO A 327 -24.42 19.16 -8.07
CA PRO A 327 -24.29 17.96 -7.24
C PRO A 327 -24.07 18.29 -5.77
N LEU A 328 -24.52 17.39 -4.89
CA LEU A 328 -24.13 17.34 -3.48
C LEU A 328 -22.88 16.47 -3.32
N PHE A 329 -22.00 16.86 -2.40
CA PHE A 329 -20.85 16.05 -2.01
C PHE A 329 -21.09 15.47 -0.61
N LEU A 330 -21.30 14.17 -0.53
CA LEU A 330 -21.67 13.47 0.70
C LEU A 330 -20.65 12.40 1.07
N GLN A 331 -20.47 12.16 2.35
CA GLN A 331 -19.69 11.03 2.86
C GLN A 331 -20.61 9.96 3.45
N PRO A 332 -20.17 8.69 3.53
CA PRO A 332 -20.87 7.65 4.27
C PRO A 332 -21.31 8.08 5.67
N ASN A 333 -22.52 7.67 6.04
CA ASN A 333 -23.02 7.71 7.40
C ASN A 333 -22.14 6.81 8.27
N PHE A 334 -21.29 7.43 9.10
CA PHE A 334 -20.34 6.69 9.94
C PHE A 334 -20.41 7.13 11.41
N LYS A 335 -20.31 6.16 12.32
CA LYS A 335 -20.22 6.38 13.76
C LYS A 335 -18.92 5.76 14.28
N PRO A 336 -17.91 6.56 14.64
CA PRO A 336 -16.62 6.04 15.12
C PRO A 336 -16.76 5.17 16.36
N MET A 337 -16.03 4.05 16.40
CA MET A 337 -15.85 3.26 17.61
C MET A 337 -14.66 3.76 18.42
N LYS A 338 -14.85 3.96 19.73
CA LYS A 338 -13.81 4.48 20.62
C LYS A 338 -12.64 3.49 20.72
N GLY A 339 -11.43 3.99 20.48
CA GLY A 339 -10.20 3.19 20.60
C GLY A 339 -9.90 2.32 19.38
N ILE A 340 -10.67 2.45 18.30
CA ILE A 340 -10.46 1.76 17.03
C ILE A 340 -10.16 2.81 15.96
N ALA A 341 -9.21 2.53 15.07
CA ALA A 341 -8.85 3.43 13.97
C ALA A 341 -10.08 3.73 13.10
N THR A 342 -10.30 4.99 12.74
CA THR A 342 -11.43 5.36 11.87
C THR A 342 -11.10 5.00 10.42
N PRO A 343 -11.98 4.27 9.70
CA PRO A 343 -11.80 4.04 8.27
C PRO A 343 -11.74 5.36 7.51
N PRO A 344 -10.92 5.46 6.45
CA PRO A 344 -11.06 6.54 5.48
C PRO A 344 -12.45 6.48 4.82
N MET A 345 -12.99 7.64 4.45
CA MET A 345 -14.32 7.76 3.84
C MET A 345 -14.21 8.42 2.47
N PRO A 346 -14.71 7.78 1.39
CA PRO A 346 -14.76 8.44 0.10
C PRO A 346 -15.80 9.56 0.11
N THR A 347 -15.72 10.44 -0.87
CA THR A 347 -16.75 11.43 -1.16
C THR A 347 -17.60 10.95 -2.34
N PHE A 348 -18.92 11.12 -2.25
CA PHE A 348 -19.87 10.81 -3.31
C PHE A 348 -20.39 12.10 -3.94
N SER A 349 -20.42 12.16 -5.27
CA SER A 349 -21.09 13.20 -6.04
C SER A 349 -22.51 12.74 -6.38
N VAL A 350 -23.50 13.40 -5.78
CA VAL A 350 -24.90 12.97 -5.75
C VAL A 350 -25.79 14.00 -6.44
N THR A 351 -26.48 13.59 -7.50
CA THR A 351 -27.44 14.45 -8.21
C THR A 351 -28.79 13.73 -8.24
N PRO A 352 -29.65 13.91 -7.22
CA PRO A 352 -30.99 13.35 -7.25
C PRO A 352 -31.77 13.84 -8.50
N PRO A 353 -32.61 12.98 -9.12
CA PRO A 353 -33.39 13.36 -10.30
C PRO A 353 -34.47 14.40 -9.98
N GLU A 354 -34.98 14.38 -8.75
CA GLU A 354 -36.03 15.28 -8.25
C GLU A 354 -35.60 16.01 -6.98
N ALA A 355 -36.38 17.03 -6.59
CA ALA A 355 -36.14 17.74 -5.34
C ALA A 355 -36.33 16.81 -4.13
N VAL A 356 -35.42 16.89 -3.16
CA VAL A 356 -35.53 16.16 -1.88
C VAL A 356 -35.95 17.15 -0.81
N THR A 357 -37.20 17.06 -0.36
CA THR A 357 -37.77 17.98 0.65
C THR A 357 -37.74 17.44 2.07
N SER A 358 -37.39 16.17 2.25
CA SER A 358 -37.21 15.52 3.55
C SER A 358 -36.01 14.55 3.50
N PRO A 359 -35.33 14.29 4.64
CA PRO A 359 -34.14 13.45 4.64
C PRO A 359 -34.38 12.08 4.01
N LYS A 360 -33.53 11.71 3.05
CA LYS A 360 -33.58 10.40 2.37
C LYS A 360 -32.22 9.72 2.44
N THR A 361 -32.21 8.46 2.85
CA THR A 361 -31.02 7.62 2.87
C THR A 361 -31.03 6.69 1.67
N ILE A 362 -29.88 6.56 1.01
CA ILE A 362 -29.67 5.61 -0.08
C ILE A 362 -28.44 4.75 0.19
N THR A 363 -28.47 3.53 -0.33
CA THR A 363 -27.34 2.61 -0.30
C THR A 363 -26.42 2.87 -1.50
N VAL A 364 -25.13 2.95 -1.25
CA VAL A 364 -24.08 3.15 -2.25
C VAL A 364 -22.98 2.12 -2.04
N THR A 365 -22.18 1.89 -3.08
CA THR A 365 -20.98 1.07 -2.99
C THR A 365 -19.76 1.85 -3.45
N TYR A 366 -18.59 1.47 -2.97
CA TYR A 366 -17.31 1.99 -3.41
C TYR A 366 -16.21 0.95 -3.35
N THR A 367 -15.17 1.16 -4.14
CA THR A 367 -13.95 0.36 -4.08
C THR A 367 -13.04 0.89 -2.97
N GLN A 368 -12.54 0.00 -2.13
CA GLN A 368 -11.48 0.24 -1.16
C GLN A 368 -10.27 -0.63 -1.54
N ILE A 369 -9.06 -0.10 -1.34
CA ILE A 369 -7.81 -0.86 -1.45
C ILE A 369 -7.18 -0.94 -0.07
N GLN A 370 -6.95 -2.14 0.43
CA GLN A 370 -6.06 -2.38 1.55
C GLN A 370 -4.82 -3.12 1.08
N TYR A 371 -3.69 -2.89 1.74
CA TYR A 371 -2.52 -3.73 1.57
C TYR A 371 -1.77 -3.90 2.89
N ALA A 372 -1.01 -4.99 2.97
CA ALA A 372 0.02 -5.19 3.97
C ALA A 372 1.27 -5.73 3.28
N GLN A 373 2.37 -5.01 3.42
CA GLN A 373 3.66 -5.33 2.83
C GLN A 373 4.67 -5.60 3.95
N MET A 374 5.48 -6.63 3.77
CA MET A 374 6.64 -6.92 4.59
C MET A 374 7.89 -6.89 3.72
N VAL A 375 8.89 -6.13 4.14
CA VAL A 375 10.25 -6.16 3.57
C VAL A 375 11.19 -6.71 4.63
N PHE A 376 12.06 -7.64 4.27
CA PHE A 376 13.10 -8.14 5.16
C PHE A 376 14.42 -7.43 4.88
N LEU A 377 14.89 -6.65 5.85
CA LEU A 377 16.19 -6.01 5.81
C LEU A 377 17.19 -6.88 6.58
N ASN A 378 18.31 -7.24 5.96
CA ASN A 378 19.39 -7.96 6.61
C ASN A 378 20.47 -6.98 7.04
N PHE A 379 20.81 -7.00 8.33
CA PHE A 379 22.00 -6.35 8.90
C PHE A 379 22.26 -6.87 10.31
N ASN A 380 23.52 -6.78 10.75
CA ASN A 380 23.95 -7.21 12.09
C ASN A 380 23.51 -8.66 12.43
N GLY A 381 23.60 -9.57 11.45
CA GLY A 381 23.30 -10.99 11.60
C GLY A 381 21.81 -11.36 11.72
N LEU A 382 20.91 -10.38 11.66
CA LEU A 382 19.46 -10.59 11.76
C LEU A 382 18.75 -10.15 10.48
N SER A 383 17.61 -10.79 10.22
CA SER A 383 16.58 -10.33 9.31
C SER A 383 15.57 -9.52 10.13
N TRP A 384 15.34 -8.29 9.70
CA TRP A 384 14.50 -7.29 10.35
C TRP A 384 13.25 -7.05 9.50
N PRO A 385 12.08 -7.50 9.95
CA PRO A 385 10.83 -7.23 9.26
C PRO A 385 10.48 -5.74 9.33
N HIS A 386 10.28 -5.14 8.16
CA HIS A 386 9.79 -3.79 7.94
C HIS A 386 8.39 -3.89 7.35
N LEU A 387 7.39 -3.55 8.15
CA LEU A 387 5.98 -3.65 7.78
C LEU A 387 5.42 -2.28 7.43
N SER A 388 4.66 -2.23 6.34
CA SER A 388 3.78 -1.11 5.99
C SER A 388 2.39 -1.64 5.65
N LEU A 389 1.35 -0.94 6.09
CA LEU A 389 -0.04 -1.24 5.72
C LEU A 389 -0.84 0.06 5.58
N ALA A 390 -1.89 0.01 4.78
CA ALA A 390 -2.84 1.11 4.66
C ALA A 390 -4.24 0.64 4.25
N THR A 391 -5.22 1.50 4.52
CA THR A 391 -6.56 1.43 3.92
C THR A 391 -6.74 2.69 3.09
N LEU A 392 -7.11 2.56 1.83
CA LEU A 392 -7.16 3.64 0.86
C LEU A 392 -8.50 3.65 0.13
N VAL A 393 -9.05 4.84 -0.09
CA VAL A 393 -10.31 5.07 -0.82
C VAL A 393 -10.09 6.09 -1.94
N PRO A 394 -10.94 6.12 -2.99
CA PRO A 394 -10.80 7.08 -4.07
C PRO A 394 -10.76 8.53 -3.55
N THR A 395 -9.82 9.32 -4.08
CA THR A 395 -9.72 10.75 -3.77
C THR A 395 -10.73 11.56 -4.58
N ALA A 396 -11.01 11.13 -5.82
CA ALA A 396 -12.02 11.74 -6.67
C ALA A 396 -13.44 11.39 -6.17
N PRO A 397 -14.38 12.35 -6.22
CA PRO A 397 -15.78 12.07 -5.88
C PRO A 397 -16.38 10.95 -6.74
N ILE A 398 -16.97 9.96 -6.10
CA ILE A 398 -17.63 8.81 -6.75
C ILE A 398 -19.02 9.26 -7.21
N VAL A 399 -19.28 9.18 -8.51
CA VAL A 399 -20.58 9.55 -9.07
C VAL A 399 -21.62 8.49 -8.68
N VAL A 400 -22.68 8.92 -8.00
CA VAL A 400 -23.82 8.04 -7.68
C VAL A 400 -24.72 7.91 -8.92
N PRO A 401 -24.94 6.70 -9.45
CA PRO A 401 -25.77 6.52 -10.64
C PRO A 401 -27.23 6.83 -10.34
N SER A 402 -27.98 7.30 -11.35
CA SER A 402 -29.42 7.58 -11.22
C SER A 402 -30.23 6.35 -10.77
N SER A 403 -29.77 5.14 -11.09
CA SER A 403 -30.38 3.89 -10.63
C SER A 403 -30.35 3.70 -9.11
N ALA A 404 -29.44 4.36 -8.39
CA ALA A 404 -29.36 4.27 -6.92
C ALA A 404 -30.53 5.00 -6.21
N PHE A 405 -31.28 5.82 -6.94
CA PHE A 405 -32.38 6.59 -6.38
C PHE A 405 -33.74 5.85 -6.47
N GLY A 406 -33.81 4.74 -7.22
CA GLY A 406 -35.07 3.99 -7.43
C GLY A 406 -36.14 4.84 -8.11
N ASP A 407 -37.42 4.59 -7.80
CA ASP A 407 -38.56 5.43 -8.24
C ASP A 407 -38.65 6.73 -7.41
N MET A 408 -37.53 7.45 -7.28
CA MET A 408 -37.48 8.75 -6.63
C MET A 408 -38.28 9.81 -7.36
#